data_AF-A0A8J9TF04-F1
#
_entry.id   AF-A0A8J9TF04-F1
#
_cell.length_a   1.000
_cell.length_b   1.000
_cell.length_c   1.000
_cell.angle_alpha   90.00
_cell.angle_beta   90.00
_cell.angle_gamma   90.00
#
_symmetry.space_group_name_H-M   'P 1'
#
loop_
_entity.id
_entity.type
_entity.pdbx_description
1 polymer ?
#
loop_
_entity_poly.entity_id
_entity_poly.type
_entity_poly.pdbx_seq_one_letter_code
_entity_poly.pdbx_strand_id
1 'polypeptide(L)'
;MVPVAELGRQYQSGDRVWLRGRLQSIRGKGKSWFLVLRQNSFDTVQACYFKNVDDAEASQKMIRYLKTLTAESVVDLEGTLVDADVKSCSVKNVELNIHRIHTVSKADAILPFEVEDAARSEQEVEASQNTERPFPRLGQELRLDHRWMDLRAPANNAIMRIQSAVCQLF
;
A
#
# COMPACT_ATOMS: atom_id res chain seq x y z
N MET A 1 -13.66 -8.20 -6.72
CA MET A 1 -12.92 -7.07 -6.10
C MET A 1 -13.02 -5.88 -7.01
N VAL A 2 -13.27 -4.71 -6.46
CA VAL A 2 -13.19 -3.43 -7.17
C VAL A 2 -11.71 -3.07 -7.39
N PRO A 3 -11.31 -2.63 -8.60
CA PRO A 3 -9.99 -2.05 -8.85
C PRO A 3 -9.80 -0.71 -8.13
N VAL A 4 -8.63 -0.52 -7.50
CA VAL A 4 -8.28 0.73 -6.81
C VAL A 4 -8.28 1.93 -7.76
N ALA A 5 -7.87 1.73 -9.02
CA ALA A 5 -7.85 2.78 -10.04
C ALA A 5 -9.25 3.34 -10.41
N GLU A 6 -10.33 2.63 -10.06
CA GLU A 6 -11.71 3.05 -10.34
C GLU A 6 -12.35 3.83 -9.19
N LEU A 7 -11.71 3.86 -8.03
CA LEU A 7 -12.18 4.61 -6.86
C LEU A 7 -12.11 6.12 -7.11
N GLY A 8 -13.14 6.84 -6.68
CA GLY A 8 -13.29 8.26 -6.94
C GLY A 8 -13.70 8.61 -8.37
N ARG A 9 -13.84 7.61 -9.26
CA ARG A 9 -14.31 7.76 -10.64
C ARG A 9 -15.65 7.07 -10.84
N GLN A 10 -15.65 5.74 -10.74
CA GLN A 10 -16.86 4.92 -10.88
C GLN A 10 -17.52 4.67 -9.52
N TYR A 11 -16.72 4.53 -8.46
CA TYR A 11 -17.18 4.34 -7.10
C TYR A 11 -16.92 5.60 -6.30
N GLN A 12 -17.95 6.10 -5.62
CA GLN A 12 -17.96 7.40 -4.94
C GLN A 12 -18.14 7.23 -3.43
N SER A 13 -18.01 8.34 -2.71
CA SER A 13 -18.32 8.43 -1.28
C SER A 13 -19.69 7.85 -0.97
N GLY A 14 -19.78 6.99 0.05
CA GLY A 14 -20.97 6.23 0.43
C GLY A 14 -21.02 4.80 -0.13
N ASP A 15 -20.30 4.49 -1.20
CA ASP A 15 -20.29 3.14 -1.77
C ASP A 15 -19.56 2.14 -0.87
N ARG A 16 -20.15 0.94 -0.73
CA ARG A 16 -19.52 -0.19 -0.03
C ARG A 16 -18.81 -1.09 -1.03
N VAL A 17 -17.51 -1.26 -0.86
CA VAL A 17 -16.65 -1.97 -1.82
C VAL A 17 -15.77 -3.03 -1.17
N TRP A 18 -15.37 -4.02 -1.96
CA TRP A 18 -14.36 -5.02 -1.62
C TRP A 18 -13.11 -4.80 -2.45
N LEU A 19 -11.98 -4.54 -1.79
CA LEU A 19 -10.66 -4.38 -2.41
C LEU A 19 -9.76 -5.55 -2.04
N ARG A 20 -8.87 -5.95 -2.96
CA ARG A 20 -7.75 -6.85 -2.66
C ARG A 20 -6.46 -6.15 -3.05
N GLY A 21 -5.47 -6.10 -2.18
CA GLY A 21 -4.20 -5.45 -2.50
C GLY A 21 -3.10 -5.76 -1.50
N ARG A 22 -1.91 -5.27 -1.79
CA ARG A 22 -0.77 -5.34 -0.88
C ARG A 22 -0.81 -4.17 0.10
N LEU A 23 -0.51 -4.43 1.35
CA LEU A 23 -0.29 -3.37 2.34
C LEU A 23 1.07 -2.72 2.08
N GLN A 24 1.08 -1.52 1.51
CA GLN A 24 2.32 -0.77 1.35
C GLN A 24 2.81 -0.23 2.69
N SER A 25 1.89 0.25 3.53
CA SER A 25 2.22 0.68 4.89
C SER A 25 1.02 0.48 5.81
N ILE A 26 1.32 0.32 7.10
CA ILE A 26 0.33 0.24 8.17
C ILE A 26 0.84 1.01 9.38
N ARG A 27 0.02 1.92 9.91
CA ARG A 27 0.37 2.78 11.04
C ARG A 27 -0.81 2.94 12.00
N GLY A 28 -0.58 2.64 13.27
CA GLY A 28 -1.49 2.99 14.37
C GLY A 28 -1.17 4.37 14.95
N LYS A 29 -2.20 5.19 15.21
CA LYS A 29 -2.10 6.44 15.98
C LYS A 29 -3.28 6.52 16.96
N GLY A 30 -3.00 6.30 18.24
CA GLY A 30 -4.03 6.32 19.29
C GLY A 30 -5.11 5.25 19.07
N LYS A 31 -6.33 5.70 18.73
CA LYS A 31 -7.50 4.85 18.47
C LYS A 31 -7.77 4.60 16.98
N SER A 32 -6.88 5.07 16.11
CA SER A 32 -7.03 5.01 14.66
C SER A 32 -5.88 4.23 14.01
N TRP A 33 -6.18 3.60 12.89
CA TRP A 33 -5.22 2.86 12.07
C TRP A 33 -5.34 3.32 10.62
N PHE A 34 -4.20 3.60 10.01
CA PHE A 34 -4.09 4.06 8.64
C PHE A 34 -3.27 3.05 7.87
N LEU A 35 -3.84 2.53 6.79
CA LEU A 35 -3.24 1.56 5.90
C LEU A 35 -3.16 2.21 4.51
N VAL A 36 -2.09 1.94 3.78
CA VAL A 36 -2.02 2.24 2.35
C VAL A 36 -2.13 0.92 1.60
N LEU A 37 -3.24 0.73 0.90
CA LEU A 37 -3.44 -0.43 0.05
C LEU A 37 -2.94 -0.11 -1.36
N ARG A 38 -2.11 -0.99 -1.90
CA ARG A 38 -1.56 -0.91 -3.25
C ARG A 38 -2.07 -2.06 -4.11
N GLN A 39 -2.66 -1.74 -5.25
CA GLN A 39 -2.89 -2.68 -6.34
C GLN A 39 -1.90 -2.40 -7.47
N ASN A 40 -1.51 -3.46 -8.16
CA ASN A 40 -0.43 -3.41 -9.15
C ASN A 40 0.82 -2.77 -8.51
N SER A 41 1.51 -1.89 -9.24
CA SER A 41 2.66 -1.14 -8.73
C SER A 41 2.38 0.35 -8.50
N PHE A 42 1.20 0.87 -8.85
CA PHE A 42 0.95 2.33 -8.92
C PHE A 42 -0.33 2.77 -8.21
N ASP A 43 -1.36 1.92 -8.18
CA ASP A 43 -2.69 2.29 -7.72
C ASP A 43 -2.75 2.13 -6.20
N THR A 44 -2.65 3.25 -5.50
CA THR A 44 -2.71 3.33 -4.04
C THR A 44 -3.94 4.09 -3.56
N VAL A 45 -4.53 3.59 -2.47
CA VAL A 45 -5.63 4.23 -1.72
C VAL A 45 -5.39 4.08 -0.22
N GLN A 46 -5.78 5.10 0.54
CA GLN A 46 -5.76 5.03 1.99
C GLN A 46 -6.99 4.28 2.51
N ALA A 47 -6.77 3.43 3.51
CA ALA A 47 -7.83 2.76 4.25
C ALA A 47 -7.65 3.04 5.74
N CYS A 48 -8.72 3.47 6.39
CA CYS A 48 -8.73 3.92 7.76
C CYS A 48 -9.62 3.01 8.60
N TYR A 49 -9.15 2.63 9.78
CA TYR A 49 -9.97 1.99 10.79
C TYR A 49 -10.00 2.85 12.05
N PHE A 50 -11.20 3.19 12.52
CA PHE A 50 -11.42 3.96 13.74
C PHE A 50 -12.09 3.08 14.78
N LYS A 51 -11.55 3.05 16.01
CA LYS A 51 -12.17 2.31 17.12
C LYS A 51 -13.62 2.74 17.32
N ASN A 52 -14.55 1.80 17.24
CA ASN A 52 -15.94 2.04 17.62
C ASN A 52 -16.04 2.03 19.17
N VAL A 53 -16.70 3.04 19.73
CA VAL A 53 -16.92 3.16 21.18
C VAL A 53 -18.05 2.25 21.64
N ASP A 54 -19.07 2.05 20.79
CA ASP A 54 -20.27 1.26 21.12
C ASP A 54 -19.97 -0.24 21.13
N ASP A 55 -19.00 -0.68 20.32
CA ASP A 55 -18.48 -2.05 20.32
C ASP A 55 -16.98 -2.07 20.63
N ALA A 56 -16.67 -1.85 21.90
CA ALA A 56 -15.31 -1.77 22.39
C ALA A 56 -14.57 -3.12 22.29
N GLU A 57 -15.25 -4.25 22.43
CA GLU A 57 -14.63 -5.58 22.41
C GLU A 57 -14.21 -5.98 20.99
N ALA A 58 -15.13 -5.89 20.02
CA ALA A 58 -14.79 -6.18 18.62
C ALA A 58 -13.69 -5.23 18.13
N SER A 59 -13.75 -3.96 18.53
CA SER A 59 -12.71 -3.00 18.15
C SER A 59 -11.35 -3.34 18.74
N GLN A 60 -11.28 -3.83 19.97
CA GLN A 60 -10.01 -4.30 20.53
C GLN A 60 -9.47 -5.53 19.78
N LYS A 61 -10.33 -6.48 19.40
CA LYS A 61 -9.93 -7.65 18.59
C LYS A 61 -9.39 -7.21 17.23
N MET A 62 -10.05 -6.27 16.57
CA MET A 62 -9.60 -5.69 15.29
C MET A 62 -8.25 -4.98 15.44
N ILE A 63 -8.07 -4.15 16.47
CA ILE A 63 -6.77 -3.47 16.72
C ILE A 63 -5.66 -4.48 16.98
N ARG A 64 -5.92 -5.55 17.74
CA ARG A 64 -4.95 -6.63 17.96
C ARG A 64 -4.59 -7.31 16.65
N TYR A 65 -5.57 -7.57 15.80
CA TYR A 65 -5.35 -8.15 14.48
C TYR A 65 -4.52 -7.25 13.56
N LEU A 66 -4.85 -5.94 13.48
CA LEU A 66 -4.11 -4.96 12.70
C LEU A 66 -2.64 -4.86 13.11
N LYS A 67 -2.33 -4.99 14.41
CA LYS A 67 -0.94 -5.06 14.91
C LYS A 67 -0.13 -6.25 14.37
N THR A 68 -0.80 -7.31 13.91
CA THR A 68 -0.12 -8.51 13.39
C THR A 68 0.19 -8.44 11.90
N LEU A 69 -0.35 -7.45 11.19
CA LEU A 69 -0.16 -7.28 9.76
C LEU A 69 1.20 -6.63 9.49
N THR A 70 1.85 -7.13 8.45
CA THR A 70 3.17 -6.70 7.99
C THR A 70 3.05 -6.07 6.61
N ALA A 71 3.97 -5.16 6.29
CA ALA A 71 4.07 -4.59 4.95
C ALA A 71 4.21 -5.71 3.90
N GLU A 72 3.70 -5.46 2.70
CA GLU A 72 3.62 -6.37 1.56
C GLU A 72 2.70 -7.59 1.71
N SER A 73 2.03 -7.76 2.86
CA SER A 73 0.93 -8.72 3.04
C SER A 73 -0.21 -8.41 2.06
N VAL A 74 -0.78 -9.44 1.44
CA VAL A 74 -1.98 -9.33 0.60
C VAL A 74 -3.21 -9.45 1.49
N VAL A 75 -4.09 -8.45 1.43
CA VAL A 75 -5.31 -8.39 2.22
C VAL A 75 -6.53 -8.15 1.33
N ASP A 76 -7.67 -8.64 1.81
CA ASP A 76 -8.99 -8.25 1.37
C ASP A 76 -9.57 -7.24 2.36
N LEU A 77 -10.06 -6.12 1.86
CA LEU A 77 -10.70 -5.06 2.63
C LEU A 77 -12.13 -4.90 2.17
N GLU A 78 -13.06 -4.94 3.11
CA GLU A 78 -14.41 -4.43 2.94
C GLU A 78 -14.52 -3.10 3.67
N GLY A 79 -15.05 -2.08 3.00
CA GLY A 79 -15.24 -0.78 3.61
C GLY A 79 -16.22 0.09 2.86
N THR A 80 -16.54 1.24 3.44
CA THR A 80 -17.31 2.30 2.80
C THR A 80 -16.37 3.41 2.38
N LEU A 81 -16.49 3.89 1.14
CA LEU A 81 -15.72 5.04 0.66
C LEU A 81 -16.21 6.32 1.34
N VAL A 82 -15.28 7.20 1.68
CA VAL A 82 -15.53 8.51 2.28
C VAL A 82 -14.68 9.55 1.57
N ASP A 83 -15.20 10.75 1.36
CA ASP A 83 -14.46 11.86 0.78
C ASP A 83 -13.24 12.23 1.65
N ALA A 84 -12.09 12.41 1.00
CA ALA A 84 -10.83 12.76 1.66
C ALA A 84 -9.90 13.52 0.71
N ASP A 85 -8.83 14.13 1.25
CA ASP A 85 -7.72 14.69 0.48
C ASP A 85 -6.41 14.02 0.92
N VAL A 86 -6.06 12.91 0.25
CA VAL A 86 -4.89 12.08 0.57
C VAL A 86 -3.80 12.26 -0.48
N LYS A 87 -2.90 13.21 -0.24
CA LYS A 87 -1.86 13.60 -1.22
C LYS A 87 -0.83 12.52 -1.53
N SER A 88 -0.60 11.59 -0.60
CA SER A 88 0.41 10.52 -0.72
C SER A 88 -0.05 9.35 -1.59
N CYS A 89 -1.35 9.25 -1.88
CA CYS A 89 -1.91 8.15 -2.66
C CYS A 89 -2.22 8.57 -4.11
N SER A 90 -2.38 7.59 -5.00
CA SER A 90 -2.82 7.82 -6.38
C SER A 90 -4.30 8.24 -6.43
N VAL A 91 -5.13 7.60 -5.59
CA VAL A 91 -6.51 7.98 -5.33
C VAL A 91 -6.47 8.98 -4.18
N LYS A 92 -6.79 10.23 -4.50
CA LYS A 92 -6.62 11.36 -3.57
C LYS A 92 -7.93 11.86 -2.98
N ASN A 93 -9.03 11.69 -3.70
CA ASN A 93 -10.34 12.28 -3.38
C ASN A 93 -11.21 11.42 -2.46
N VAL A 94 -10.85 10.14 -2.27
CA VAL A 94 -11.58 9.23 -1.38
C VAL A 94 -10.61 8.36 -0.57
N GLU A 95 -11.06 7.95 0.61
CA GLU A 95 -10.43 6.92 1.43
C GLU A 95 -11.45 5.84 1.82
N LEU A 96 -10.97 4.66 2.24
CA LEU A 96 -11.82 3.55 2.64
C LEU A 96 -11.95 3.47 4.17
N ASN A 97 -13.15 3.65 4.71
CA ASN A 97 -13.43 3.30 6.11
C ASN A 97 -13.65 1.79 6.26
N ILE A 98 -12.75 1.11 6.97
CA ILE A 98 -12.66 -0.34 7.05
C ILE A 98 -13.75 -0.94 7.95
N HIS A 99 -14.54 -1.86 7.39
CA HIS A 99 -15.49 -2.71 8.12
C HIS A 99 -14.91 -4.09 8.39
N ARG A 100 -14.25 -4.70 7.40
CA ARG A 100 -13.62 -6.02 7.50
C ARG A 100 -12.28 -6.03 6.82
N ILE A 101 -11.36 -6.82 7.36
CA ILE A 101 -10.04 -7.04 6.81
C ILE A 101 -9.63 -8.49 7.01
N HIS A 102 -9.15 -9.13 5.94
CA HIS A 102 -8.68 -10.51 5.97
C HIS A 102 -7.35 -10.63 5.25
N THR A 103 -6.37 -11.28 5.88
CA THR A 103 -5.10 -11.61 5.24
C THR A 103 -5.31 -12.78 4.28
N VAL A 104 -5.00 -12.58 3.01
CA VAL A 104 -4.98 -13.63 1.98
C VAL A 104 -3.61 -14.31 1.96
N SER A 105 -2.54 -13.50 2.02
CA SER A 105 -1.16 -13.96 2.08
C SER A 105 -0.39 -13.06 3.02
N LYS A 106 0.13 -13.63 4.11
CA LYS A 106 0.94 -12.89 5.07
C LYS A 106 2.37 -12.78 4.55
N ALA A 107 2.94 -11.58 4.62
CA ALA A 107 4.35 -11.36 4.34
C ALA A 107 5.18 -11.51 5.61
N ASP A 108 6.46 -11.81 5.45
CA ASP A 108 7.40 -11.84 6.56
C ASP A 108 7.54 -10.46 7.21
N ALA A 109 7.85 -10.45 8.50
CA ALA A 109 8.03 -9.21 9.24
C ALA A 109 9.34 -8.49 8.89
N ILE A 110 10.33 -9.25 8.40
CA ILE A 110 11.61 -8.73 7.95
C ILE A 110 11.65 -8.88 6.44
N LEU A 111 11.63 -7.75 5.74
CA LEU A 111 11.74 -7.70 4.28
C LEU A 111 13.21 -7.43 3.90
N PRO A 112 13.69 -7.95 2.75
CA PRO A 112 15.05 -7.68 2.27
C PRO A 112 15.36 -6.18 2.09
N PHE A 113 14.36 -5.42 1.65
CA PHE A 113 14.35 -3.95 1.56
C PHE A 113 12.90 -3.49 1.42
N GLU A 114 12.58 -2.22 1.67
CA GLU A 114 11.24 -1.70 1.42
C GLU A 114 11.03 -1.41 -0.06
N VAL A 115 9.81 -1.65 -0.56
CA VAL A 115 9.47 -1.28 -1.96
C VAL A 115 9.61 0.23 -2.18
N GLU A 116 9.40 1.02 -1.12
CA GLU A 116 9.63 2.47 -1.16
C GLU A 116 11.10 2.82 -1.38
N ASP A 117 12.02 2.11 -0.72
CA ASP A 117 13.47 2.31 -0.92
C ASP A 117 13.88 2.02 -2.36
N ALA A 118 13.32 0.95 -2.96
CA ALA A 118 13.55 0.60 -4.36
C ALA A 118 12.89 1.56 -5.37
N ALA A 119 11.92 2.37 -4.92
CA ALA A 119 11.20 3.33 -5.76
C ALA A 119 11.85 4.72 -5.76
N ARG A 120 12.74 5.03 -4.81
CA ARG A 120 13.44 6.33 -4.74
C ARG A 120 14.49 6.44 -5.83
N SER A 121 14.63 7.65 -6.36
CA SER A 121 15.69 8.00 -7.30
C SER A 121 17.03 8.19 -6.59
N GLU A 122 18.15 8.01 -7.33
CA GLU A 122 19.49 8.29 -6.80
C GLU A 122 19.65 9.73 -6.29
N GLN A 123 18.96 10.69 -6.92
CA GLN A 123 18.96 12.09 -6.49
C GLN A 123 18.31 12.28 -5.11
N GLU A 124 17.19 11.62 -4.86
CA GLU A 124 16.52 11.66 -3.55
C GLU A 124 17.36 10.98 -2.47
N VAL A 125 18.00 9.85 -2.81
CA VAL A 125 18.91 9.15 -1.91
C VAL A 125 20.11 10.03 -1.57
N GLU A 126 20.77 10.65 -2.55
CA GLU A 126 21.91 11.54 -2.34
C GLU A 126 21.53 12.77 -1.48
N ALA A 127 20.40 13.42 -1.79
CA ALA A 127 19.90 14.56 -1.03
C ALA A 127 19.61 14.21 0.44
N SER A 128 19.20 12.96 0.70
CA SER A 128 18.90 12.50 2.06
C SER A 128 20.14 12.20 2.90
N GLN A 129 21.34 12.04 2.30
CA GLN A 129 22.55 11.63 3.02
C GLN A 129 22.96 12.63 4.12
N ASN A 130 22.57 13.89 3.99
CA ASN A 130 22.86 14.95 4.97
C ASN A 130 21.74 15.14 6.03
N THR A 131 20.72 14.28 6.06
CA THR A 131 19.61 14.37 7.02
C THR A 131 19.80 13.47 8.24
N GLU A 132 19.04 13.69 9.31
CA GLU A 132 19.09 12.84 10.51
C GLU A 132 18.75 11.36 10.24
N ARG A 133 18.02 11.09 9.15
CA ARG A 133 17.59 9.74 8.75
C ARG A 133 17.81 9.57 7.24
N PRO A 134 19.04 9.28 6.80
CA PRO A 134 19.34 9.12 5.39
C PRO A 134 18.62 7.90 4.82
N PHE A 135 18.21 8.00 3.56
CA PHE A 135 17.62 6.86 2.85
C PHE A 135 18.72 5.85 2.50
N PRO A 136 18.43 4.55 2.61
CA PRO A 136 19.38 3.51 2.23
C PRO A 136 19.55 3.50 0.72
N ARG A 137 20.81 3.32 0.25
CA ARG A 137 21.09 3.01 -1.15
C ARG A 137 21.06 1.50 -1.35
N LEU A 138 20.22 1.02 -2.26
CA LEU A 138 20.11 -0.41 -2.57
C LEU A 138 21.11 -0.81 -3.65
N GLY A 139 22.04 -1.71 -3.30
CA GLY A 139 22.99 -2.28 -4.26
C GLY A 139 22.30 -3.14 -5.32
N GLN A 140 22.92 -3.25 -6.51
CA GLN A 140 22.37 -4.03 -7.61
C GLN A 140 22.19 -5.51 -7.26
N GLU A 141 23.16 -6.11 -6.56
CA GLU A 141 23.14 -7.52 -6.14
C GLU A 141 21.90 -7.81 -5.27
N LEU A 142 21.70 -7.03 -4.19
CA LEU A 142 20.54 -7.15 -3.30
C LEU A 142 19.20 -7.10 -4.07
N ARG A 143 19.10 -6.21 -5.06
CA ARG A 143 17.90 -6.04 -5.89
C ARG A 143 17.67 -7.20 -6.85
N LEU A 144 18.75 -7.77 -7.41
CA LEU A 144 18.67 -8.92 -8.31
C LEU A 144 18.38 -10.21 -7.56
N ASP A 145 18.97 -10.42 -6.38
CA ASP A 145 18.69 -11.57 -5.51
C ASP A 145 17.23 -11.60 -5.06
N HIS A 146 16.63 -10.43 -4.86
CA HIS A 146 15.22 -10.27 -4.48
C HIS A 146 14.40 -9.58 -5.58
N ARG A 147 14.63 -9.97 -6.84
CA ARG A 147 14.01 -9.34 -8.01
C ARG A 147 12.47 -9.35 -7.97
N TRP A 148 11.87 -10.36 -7.33
CA TRP A 148 10.42 -10.45 -7.13
C TRP A 148 9.85 -9.28 -6.32
N MET A 149 10.67 -8.66 -5.45
CA MET A 149 10.32 -7.50 -4.66
C MET A 149 10.62 -6.21 -5.42
N ASP A 150 11.79 -6.15 -6.06
CA ASP A 150 12.22 -4.99 -6.86
C ASP A 150 11.29 -4.71 -8.05
N LEU A 151 10.74 -5.74 -8.69
CA LEU A 151 9.73 -5.63 -9.76
C LEU A 151 8.38 -5.05 -9.27
N ARG A 152 8.17 -4.96 -7.97
CA ARG A 152 6.99 -4.29 -7.41
C ARG A 152 7.17 -2.78 -7.40
N ALA A 153 8.39 -2.25 -7.44
CA ALA A 153 8.62 -0.81 -7.51
C ALA A 153 7.97 -0.24 -8.79
N PRO A 154 7.31 0.94 -8.72
CA PRO A 154 6.60 1.55 -9.84
C PRO A 154 7.44 1.59 -11.13
N ALA A 155 8.66 2.11 -11.06
CA ALA A 155 9.53 2.28 -12.23
C ALA A 155 9.87 0.93 -12.90
N ASN A 156 10.27 -0.07 -12.11
CA ASN A 156 10.62 -1.40 -12.63
C ASN A 156 9.41 -2.12 -13.26
N ASN A 157 8.24 -2.01 -12.63
CA ASN A 157 7.03 -2.58 -13.20
C ASN A 157 6.65 -1.90 -14.52
N ALA A 158 6.77 -0.57 -14.59
CA ALA A 158 6.50 0.20 -15.80
C ALA A 158 7.44 -0.19 -16.95
N ILE A 159 8.74 -0.36 -16.66
CA ILE A 159 9.74 -0.82 -17.64
C ILE A 159 9.31 -2.17 -18.26
N MET A 160 8.91 -3.14 -17.43
CA MET A 160 8.47 -4.45 -17.92
C MET A 160 7.17 -4.37 -18.74
N ARG A 161 6.24 -3.48 -18.37
CA ARG A 161 5.02 -3.25 -19.15
C ARG A 161 5.33 -2.62 -20.52
N ILE A 162 6.24 -1.65 -20.58
CA ILE A 162 6.68 -1.03 -21.83
C ILE A 162 7.40 -2.06 -22.71
N GLN A 163 8.30 -2.85 -22.14
CA GLN A 163 9.00 -3.92 -22.87
C GLN A 163 8.00 -4.91 -23.49
N SER A 164 6.99 -5.33 -22.72
CA SER A 164 5.92 -6.19 -23.23
C SER A 164 5.15 -5.54 -24.38
N ALA A 165 4.81 -4.25 -24.26
CA ALA A 165 4.11 -3.51 -25.31
C ALA A 165 4.93 -3.39 -26.60
N VAL A 166 6.26 -3.21 -26.51
CA VAL A 166 7.14 -3.21 -27.68
C VAL A 166 7.08 -4.57 -28.38
N CYS A 167 7.17 -5.67 -27.62
CA CYS A 167 7.06 -7.02 -28.19
C CYS A 167 5.68 -7.31 -28.79
N GLN A 168 4.60 -6.71 -28.27
CA GLN A 168 3.26 -6.89 -28.81
C GLN A 168 3.03 -6.14 -30.12
N LEU A 169 3.75 -5.03 -30.34
CA LEU A 169 3.61 -4.19 -31.54
C LEU A 169 4.51 -4.63 -32.71
N PHE A 170 5.55 -5.43 -32.44
CA PHE A 170 6.45 -5.98 -33.45
C PHE A 170 5.96 -7.35 -33.95
#